data_AF-A0A179IF03-F1
#
_entry.id   AF-A0A179IF03-F1
#
_cell.length_a   1.000
_cell.length_b   1.000
_cell.length_c   1.000
_cell.angle_alpha   90.00
_cell.angle_beta   90.00
_cell.angle_gamma   90.00
#
_symmetry.space_group_name_H-M   'P 1'
#
loop_
_entity.id
_entity.type
_entity.pdbx_description
1 polymer ?
#
loop_
_entity_poly.entity_id
_entity_poly.type
_entity_poly.pdbx_seq_one_letter_code
_entity_poly.pdbx_strand_id
1 'polypeptide(L)'
;MPGTELAASLSKQCVYAAAHGQGLNYKAIRRYADAQIVTWASVGVRGHYTEFGNWPLPTDWHGMAQQCAEQLAATVLSSVSSPSPVALRNVELKLHDCNVDFAVWCNDEYVNGSPGSIGGALVHEKHGSSQGLRNGSQVSSSASCHHCLAGWYGDAKDARFDRDKRTFTLIDGAAGFQVSSPSCIDLAILSAALSVLGRQSMSEIQSKSLALTGYVEYLLSQIQDEMGEAVGAPPLIFITPRDVRQRGAQHSLQFSDGETLDAVMQKLDQEGIVYDGNKPD
;
A
#
# COMPACT_ATOMS: atom_id res chain seq x y z
N MET A 1 -26.26 20.36 33.01
CA MET A 1 -25.28 19.54 32.27
C MET A 1 -25.66 19.59 30.80
N PRO A 2 -25.12 20.54 30.02
CA PRO A 2 -25.39 20.68 28.60
C PRO A 2 -24.46 19.72 27.85
N GLY A 3 -24.98 18.58 27.40
CA GLY A 3 -24.17 17.54 26.73
C GLY A 3 -24.90 16.75 25.65
N THR A 4 -26.14 17.11 25.33
CA THR A 4 -26.98 16.36 24.39
C THR A 4 -27.49 17.18 23.21
N GLU A 5 -27.18 18.48 23.13
CA GLU A 5 -27.52 19.32 21.97
C GLU A 5 -26.41 19.39 20.91
N LEU A 6 -25.17 18.98 21.20
CA LEU A 6 -24.07 19.04 20.22
C LEU A 6 -24.07 17.88 19.19
N ALA A 7 -24.78 16.78 19.48
CA ALA A 7 -24.83 15.62 18.59
C ALA A 7 -25.98 15.69 17.55
N ALA A 8 -26.92 16.62 17.72
CA ALA A 8 -28.10 16.74 16.87
C ALA A 8 -27.99 17.82 15.76
N SER A 9 -26.87 18.57 15.70
CA SER A 9 -26.68 19.62 14.67
C SER A 9 -25.75 19.23 13.51
N LEU A 10 -25.32 17.97 13.42
CA LEU A 10 -24.41 17.48 12.37
C LEU A 10 -25.13 16.65 11.28
N SER A 11 -26.45 16.70 11.18
CA SER A 11 -27.21 16.03 10.11
C SER A 11 -27.19 16.79 8.77
N LYS A 12 -26.11 17.50 8.45
CA LYS A 12 -25.95 18.06 7.10
C LYS A 12 -25.11 17.10 6.28
N GLN A 13 -25.69 16.72 5.15
CA GLN A 13 -25.03 16.06 4.03
C GLN A 13 -23.64 16.65 3.81
N CYS A 14 -22.60 15.84 4.03
CA CYS A 14 -21.22 16.29 3.96
C CYS A 14 -20.37 15.31 3.16
N VAL A 15 -19.60 15.86 2.22
CA VAL A 15 -18.86 15.14 1.19
C VAL A 15 -17.38 15.41 1.33
N TYR A 16 -16.59 14.37 1.12
CA TYR A 16 -15.13 14.37 1.20
C TYR A 16 -14.52 14.40 -0.21
N ALA A 17 -13.55 15.29 -0.44
CA ALA A 17 -12.65 15.20 -1.58
C ALA A 17 -11.39 14.40 -1.18
N ALA A 18 -11.09 13.24 -1.79
CA ALA A 18 -9.94 12.40 -1.46
C ALA A 18 -8.97 12.25 -2.64
N ALA A 19 -7.74 11.83 -2.35
CA ALA A 19 -6.75 11.46 -3.37
C ALA A 19 -7.13 10.09 -3.95
N HIS A 20 -7.07 9.95 -5.28
CA HIS A 20 -7.51 8.76 -5.99
C HIS A 20 -6.84 7.48 -5.48
N GLY A 21 -7.65 6.45 -5.17
CA GLY A 21 -7.19 5.15 -4.65
C GLY A 21 -6.39 4.29 -5.63
N GLN A 22 -6.02 4.82 -6.80
CA GLN A 22 -5.13 4.13 -7.75
C GLN A 22 -4.02 5.06 -8.22
N GLY A 23 -2.79 4.63 -8.01
CA GLY A 23 -1.59 5.36 -8.39
C GLY A 23 -1.36 5.39 -9.90
N LEU A 24 -0.68 6.43 -10.39
CA LEU A 24 -0.27 6.51 -11.79
C LEU A 24 0.84 5.50 -12.06
N ASN A 25 0.60 4.60 -13.01
CA ASN A 25 1.59 3.62 -13.44
C ASN A 25 2.90 4.26 -13.93
N TYR A 26 4.03 3.74 -13.44
CA TYR A 26 5.33 4.14 -13.96
C TYR A 26 5.49 3.72 -15.42
N LYS A 27 6.13 4.58 -16.22
CA LYS A 27 6.50 4.26 -17.62
C LYS A 27 7.37 2.99 -17.73
N ALA A 28 8.10 2.65 -16.67
CA ALA A 28 8.92 1.44 -16.60
C ALA A 28 8.11 0.14 -16.65
N ILE A 29 6.84 0.17 -16.20
CA ILE A 29 5.98 -1.03 -16.12
C ILE A 29 5.88 -1.74 -17.46
N ARG A 30 5.69 -1.00 -18.57
CA ARG A 30 5.57 -1.58 -19.90
C ARG A 30 6.77 -2.47 -20.25
N ARG A 31 7.98 -2.00 -19.97
CA ARG A 31 9.23 -2.73 -20.26
C ARG A 31 9.30 -4.06 -19.49
N TYR A 32 8.88 -4.07 -18.23
CA TYR A 32 8.92 -5.27 -17.39
C TYR A 32 7.80 -6.26 -17.74
N ALA A 33 6.60 -5.76 -18.05
CA ALA A 33 5.48 -6.59 -18.49
C ALA A 33 5.78 -7.25 -19.84
N ASP A 34 6.24 -6.49 -20.83
CA ASP A 34 6.70 -7.02 -22.12
C ASP A 34 7.80 -8.04 -21.91
N ALA A 35 8.73 -7.74 -20.99
CA ALA A 35 9.80 -8.66 -20.68
C ALA A 35 9.27 -10.01 -20.19
N GLN A 36 8.34 -9.99 -19.23
CA GLN A 36 7.75 -11.22 -18.73
C GLN A 36 7.07 -12.03 -19.84
N ILE A 37 6.27 -11.37 -20.68
CA ILE A 37 5.52 -12.02 -21.76
C ILE A 37 6.47 -12.64 -22.80
N VAL A 38 7.51 -11.91 -23.23
CA VAL A 38 8.48 -12.38 -24.23
C VAL A 38 9.29 -13.55 -23.70
N THR A 39 9.71 -13.53 -22.44
CA THR A 39 10.43 -14.66 -21.82
C THR A 39 9.60 -15.93 -21.87
N TRP A 40 8.34 -15.87 -21.44
CA TRP A 40 7.44 -17.02 -21.47
C TRP A 40 7.14 -17.52 -22.88
N ALA A 41 6.98 -16.61 -23.84
CA ALA A 41 6.79 -16.99 -25.24
C ALA A 41 8.05 -17.67 -25.83
N SER A 42 9.24 -17.32 -25.36
CA SER A 42 10.50 -17.80 -25.93
C SER A 42 10.93 -19.17 -25.40
N VAL A 43 10.79 -19.41 -24.10
CA VAL A 43 11.33 -20.63 -23.45
C VAL A 43 10.30 -21.42 -22.64
N GLY A 44 9.06 -20.96 -22.58
CA GLY A 44 7.99 -21.61 -21.82
C GLY A 44 8.41 -21.89 -20.37
N VAL A 45 8.09 -23.09 -19.88
CA VAL A 45 8.42 -23.55 -18.52
C VAL A 45 9.93 -23.53 -18.21
N ARG A 46 10.81 -23.57 -19.22
CA ARG A 46 12.26 -23.47 -18.98
C ARG A 46 12.68 -22.05 -18.56
N GLY A 47 11.83 -21.06 -18.77
CA GLY A 47 12.02 -19.69 -18.28
C GLY A 47 12.11 -19.58 -16.77
N HIS A 48 11.64 -20.59 -16.02
CA HIS A 48 11.78 -20.61 -14.56
C HIS A 48 13.22 -20.63 -14.05
N TYR A 49 14.18 -21.09 -14.86
CA TYR A 49 15.57 -21.32 -14.45
C TYR A 49 16.60 -20.77 -15.45
N THR A 50 16.15 -20.02 -16.46
CA THR A 50 17.03 -19.56 -17.55
C THR A 50 17.38 -18.09 -17.34
N GLU A 51 18.68 -17.81 -17.29
CA GLU A 51 19.16 -16.43 -17.24
C GLU A 51 19.03 -15.77 -18.61
N PHE A 52 18.37 -14.61 -18.65
CA PHE A 52 18.32 -13.76 -19.84
C PHE A 52 19.12 -12.49 -19.55
N GLY A 53 20.22 -12.27 -20.29
CA GLY A 53 21.23 -11.21 -20.07
C GLY A 53 20.72 -9.82 -19.66
N ASN A 54 20.66 -8.83 -20.57
CA ASN A 54 20.31 -7.42 -20.25
C ASN A 54 18.83 -7.18 -19.84
N TRP A 55 18.19 -8.17 -19.21
CA TRP A 55 16.78 -8.15 -18.87
C TRP A 55 16.56 -7.53 -17.49
N PRO A 56 15.47 -6.76 -17.32
CA PRO A 56 15.20 -6.06 -16.07
C PRO A 56 14.57 -6.98 -14.99
N LEU A 57 14.25 -8.22 -15.33
CA LEU A 57 13.64 -9.19 -14.43
C LEU A 57 14.69 -10.14 -13.86
N PRO A 58 14.53 -10.57 -12.60
CA PRO A 58 15.40 -11.59 -12.01
C PRO A 58 15.27 -12.92 -12.76
N THR A 59 16.36 -13.66 -12.80
CA THR A 59 16.51 -14.91 -13.57
C THR A 59 15.80 -16.12 -12.95
N ASP A 60 15.44 -16.04 -11.66
CA ASP A 60 14.64 -17.04 -10.95
C ASP A 60 13.27 -16.48 -10.58
N TRP A 61 12.23 -16.98 -11.26
CA TRP A 61 10.85 -16.63 -10.96
C TRP A 61 10.43 -17.01 -9.52
N HIS A 62 10.94 -18.11 -8.96
CA HIS A 62 10.63 -18.50 -7.58
C HIS A 62 11.21 -17.50 -6.56
N GLY A 63 12.29 -16.84 -6.94
CA GLY A 63 12.94 -15.76 -6.20
C GLY A 63 12.23 -14.41 -6.33
N MET A 64 11.48 -14.14 -7.40
CA MET A 64 10.88 -12.83 -7.66
C MET A 64 10.01 -12.31 -6.51
N ALA A 65 9.19 -13.18 -5.90
CA ALA A 65 8.36 -12.79 -4.76
C ALA A 65 9.19 -12.39 -3.55
N GLN A 66 10.28 -13.12 -3.28
CA GLN A 66 11.21 -12.79 -2.20
C GLN A 66 11.95 -11.49 -2.48
N GLN A 67 12.41 -11.28 -3.71
CA GLN A 67 13.12 -10.05 -4.10
C GLN A 67 12.22 -8.82 -4.02
N CYS A 68 10.95 -8.91 -4.47
CA CYS A 68 9.97 -7.85 -4.27
C CYS A 68 9.76 -7.58 -2.77
N ALA A 69 9.66 -8.62 -1.95
CA ALA A 69 9.48 -8.47 -0.49
C ALA A 69 10.70 -7.80 0.17
N GLU A 70 11.92 -8.18 -0.20
CA GLU A 70 13.17 -7.58 0.28
C GLU A 70 13.29 -6.11 -0.15
N GLN A 71 12.99 -5.81 -1.41
CA GLN A 71 12.99 -4.44 -1.92
C GLN A 71 11.92 -3.57 -1.24
N LEU A 72 10.72 -4.12 -1.03
CA LEU A 72 9.67 -3.45 -0.25
C LEU A 72 10.16 -3.16 1.17
N ALA A 73 10.72 -4.15 1.87
CA ALA A 73 11.25 -3.95 3.22
C ALA A 73 12.32 -2.85 3.26
N ALA A 74 13.27 -2.87 2.32
CA ALA A 74 14.37 -1.90 2.25
C ALA A 74 13.93 -0.48 1.83
N THR A 75 12.90 -0.38 0.97
CA THR A 75 12.52 0.89 0.33
C THR A 75 11.35 1.58 1.04
N VAL A 76 10.60 0.82 1.85
CA VAL A 76 9.28 1.24 2.32
C VAL A 76 9.11 1.11 3.84
N LEU A 77 9.84 0.20 4.50
CA LEU A 77 9.66 -0.12 5.92
C LEU A 77 10.82 0.31 6.83
N SER A 78 11.83 0.99 6.28
CA SER A 78 12.95 1.55 7.06
C SER A 78 12.85 3.08 7.06
N SER A 79 12.35 3.66 8.16
CA SER A 79 12.14 5.12 8.28
C SER A 79 11.01 5.48 9.27
N VAL A 80 11.08 6.54 10.11
CA VAL A 80 10.27 6.91 11.31
C VAL A 80 8.72 6.91 11.15
N SER A 81 8.03 6.73 12.29
CA SER A 81 6.68 6.23 12.65
C SER A 81 5.35 6.75 12.04
N SER A 82 4.40 5.84 11.72
CA SER A 82 2.96 5.76 12.17
C SER A 82 2.06 4.86 11.27
N PRO A 83 1.18 3.93 11.76
CA PRO A 83 0.45 3.00 10.89
C PRO A 83 -0.96 3.45 10.43
N SER A 84 -1.23 3.31 9.13
CA SER A 84 -2.56 3.27 8.48
C SER A 84 -2.44 2.46 7.17
N PRO A 85 -3.47 1.77 6.66
CA PRO A 85 -3.40 1.02 5.39
C PRO A 85 -3.05 1.88 4.17
N VAL A 86 -3.27 3.21 4.22
CA VAL A 86 -2.88 4.21 3.20
C VAL A 86 -1.49 4.82 3.46
N ALA A 87 -0.75 4.29 4.45
CA ALA A 87 0.52 4.87 4.91
C ALA A 87 1.71 4.48 4.06
N LEU A 88 1.63 3.35 3.34
CA LEU A 88 2.77 2.79 2.64
C LEU A 88 3.27 3.76 1.56
N ARG A 89 4.52 4.23 1.68
CA ARG A 89 5.14 5.29 0.83
C ARG A 89 4.48 6.67 0.90
N ASN A 90 3.50 6.87 1.79
CA ASN A 90 2.84 8.15 2.06
C ASN A 90 3.41 8.81 3.33
N VAL A 91 3.57 8.02 4.39
CA VAL A 91 4.31 8.37 5.60
C VAL A 91 5.38 7.31 5.82
N GLU A 92 6.43 7.61 6.57
CA GLU A 92 7.36 6.54 6.93
C GLU A 92 6.81 5.63 8.04
N LEU A 93 7.27 4.37 7.98
CA LEU A 93 6.75 3.26 8.75
C LEU A 93 7.92 2.46 9.30
N LYS A 94 7.96 2.30 10.63
CA LYS A 94 8.91 1.42 11.33
C LYS A 94 8.18 0.24 11.95
N LEU A 95 7.55 -0.58 11.14
CA LEU A 95 6.64 -1.62 11.65
C LEU A 95 7.33 -2.56 12.64
N HIS A 96 8.57 -2.95 12.37
CA HIS A 96 9.36 -3.79 13.26
C HIS A 96 9.75 -3.07 14.56
N ASP A 97 10.35 -1.87 14.50
CA ASP A 97 10.75 -1.11 15.70
C ASP A 97 9.55 -0.71 16.57
N CYS A 98 8.38 -0.48 15.95
CA CYS A 98 7.11 -0.23 16.63
C CYS A 98 6.47 -1.50 17.20
N ASN A 99 7.12 -2.66 17.06
CA ASN A 99 6.67 -3.96 17.56
C ASN A 99 5.28 -4.36 17.03
N VAL A 100 4.94 -3.91 15.82
CA VAL A 100 3.66 -4.23 15.14
C VAL A 100 3.63 -5.73 14.85
N ASP A 101 2.62 -6.43 15.35
CA ASP A 101 2.51 -7.88 15.21
C ASP A 101 2.34 -8.33 13.76
N PHE A 102 1.43 -7.66 13.05
CA PHE A 102 1.08 -7.96 11.67
C PHE A 102 0.71 -6.66 10.94
N ALA A 103 1.02 -6.59 9.65
CA ALA A 103 0.51 -5.54 8.78
C ALA A 103 0.21 -6.12 7.40
N VAL A 104 -0.76 -5.51 6.71
CA VAL A 104 -1.08 -5.79 5.32
C VAL A 104 -1.25 -4.48 4.57
N TRP A 105 -0.96 -4.48 3.28
CA TRP A 105 -1.07 -3.30 2.44
C TRP A 105 -1.31 -3.68 0.98
N CYS A 106 -1.77 -2.70 0.21
CA CYS A 106 -1.85 -2.78 -1.24
C CYS A 106 -0.64 -2.10 -1.88
N ASN A 107 -0.31 -2.52 -3.11
CA ASN A 107 0.78 -1.93 -3.89
C ASN A 107 0.25 -1.11 -5.09
N ASP A 108 -1.06 -0.96 -5.25
CA ASP A 108 -1.71 -0.26 -6.36
C ASP A 108 -1.97 1.24 -6.10
N GLU A 109 -1.72 1.73 -4.88
CA GLU A 109 -1.74 3.16 -4.52
C GLU A 109 -0.37 3.82 -4.68
N TYR A 110 0.24 4.36 -3.61
CA TYR A 110 1.50 5.13 -3.63
C TYR A 110 2.73 4.33 -4.09
N VAL A 111 2.65 3.00 -4.12
CA VAL A 111 3.68 2.15 -4.73
C VAL A 111 3.58 2.16 -6.25
N ASN A 112 2.42 2.51 -6.82
CA ASN A 112 2.15 2.57 -8.26
C ASN A 112 2.44 1.23 -8.97
N GLY A 113 2.04 0.12 -8.34
CA GLY A 113 2.24 -1.25 -8.80
C GLY A 113 1.16 -1.78 -9.75
N SER A 114 0.37 -0.91 -10.39
CA SER A 114 -0.78 -1.20 -11.27
C SER A 114 -2.08 -1.57 -10.54
N PRO A 115 -3.27 -1.28 -11.14
CA PRO A 115 -4.56 -1.70 -10.60
C PRO A 115 -4.61 -3.16 -10.17
N GLY A 116 -5.02 -3.43 -8.92
CA GLY A 116 -5.15 -4.79 -8.41
C GLY A 116 -3.81 -5.52 -8.23
N SER A 117 -2.72 -4.77 -8.03
CA SER A 117 -1.39 -5.33 -7.80
C SER A 117 -1.37 -6.34 -6.66
N ILE A 118 -0.38 -7.24 -6.68
CA ILE A 118 -0.11 -8.14 -5.56
C ILE A 118 0.08 -7.33 -4.27
N GLY A 119 -0.66 -7.68 -3.22
CA GLY A 119 -0.54 -7.04 -1.90
C GLY A 119 0.74 -7.45 -1.17
N GLY A 120 1.00 -6.81 -0.04
CA GLY A 120 2.08 -7.17 0.86
C GLY A 120 1.58 -7.48 2.26
N ALA A 121 2.38 -8.28 2.98
CA ALA A 121 2.13 -8.62 4.37
C ALA A 121 3.44 -8.63 5.15
N LEU A 122 3.38 -8.14 6.39
CA LEU A 122 4.43 -8.26 7.39
C LEU A 122 3.91 -9.12 8.53
N VAL A 123 4.76 -10.06 8.95
CA VAL A 123 4.60 -10.86 10.17
C VAL A 123 5.81 -10.56 11.03
N HIS A 124 5.58 -10.06 12.24
CA HIS A 124 6.68 -9.80 13.17
C HIS A 124 7.44 -11.09 13.46
N GLU A 125 8.77 -11.03 13.56
CA GLU A 125 9.62 -12.22 13.73
C GLU A 125 9.25 -13.06 14.97
N LYS A 126 8.79 -12.39 16.04
CA LYS A 126 8.25 -13.02 17.26
C LYS A 126 7.08 -13.98 17.00
N HIS A 127 6.37 -13.82 15.89
CA HIS A 127 5.28 -14.68 15.41
C HIS A 127 5.69 -15.54 14.21
N GLY A 128 6.90 -15.35 13.68
CA GLY A 128 7.38 -15.98 12.45
C GLY A 128 8.06 -17.34 12.67
N SER A 129 8.47 -17.67 13.89
CA SER A 129 9.16 -18.95 14.12
C SER A 129 8.17 -20.11 14.24
N SER A 130 8.46 -21.20 13.53
CA SER A 130 7.91 -22.54 13.77
C SER A 130 8.04 -23.03 15.22
N GLN A 131 8.96 -22.45 16.02
CA GLN A 131 9.12 -22.75 17.45
C GLN A 131 8.39 -21.77 18.38
N GLY A 132 8.13 -20.52 17.95
CA GLY A 132 7.57 -19.44 18.79
C GLY A 132 6.08 -19.58 19.12
N LEU A 133 5.34 -20.36 18.34
CA LEU A 133 3.91 -20.66 18.57
C LEU A 133 3.66 -21.71 19.68
N ARG A 134 4.71 -22.14 20.40
CA ARG A 134 4.67 -23.19 21.44
C ARG A 134 4.42 -22.70 22.87
N ASN A 135 4.35 -21.40 23.12
CA ASN A 135 4.22 -20.89 24.48
C ASN A 135 2.74 -20.71 24.90
N GLY A 136 2.18 -21.71 25.57
CA GLY A 136 0.98 -21.51 26.40
C GLY A 136 0.20 -22.75 26.84
N SER A 137 0.30 -23.87 26.14
CA SER A 137 -0.41 -25.09 26.51
C SER A 137 0.24 -26.31 25.85
N GLN A 138 0.17 -27.46 26.52
CA GLN A 138 0.63 -28.74 25.99
C GLN A 138 -0.01 -29.00 24.63
N VAL A 139 0.70 -28.70 23.55
CA VAL A 139 0.31 -29.09 22.19
C VAL A 139 1.26 -30.19 21.75
N SER A 140 0.64 -31.31 21.38
CA SER A 140 1.21 -32.50 20.72
C SER A 140 2.29 -32.14 19.68
N SER A 141 3.15 -33.10 19.35
CA SER A 141 4.26 -33.05 18.38
C SER A 141 3.89 -32.69 16.91
N SER A 142 2.78 -32.01 16.70
CA SER A 142 2.24 -31.40 15.49
C SER A 142 1.93 -29.92 15.74
N ALA A 143 2.93 -29.13 16.17
CA ALA A 143 2.80 -27.69 16.35
C ALA A 143 2.76 -27.00 14.97
N SER A 144 1.60 -27.08 14.33
CA SER A 144 1.27 -26.38 13.09
C SER A 144 1.00 -24.90 13.41
N CYS A 145 1.29 -23.98 12.48
CA CYS A 145 0.62 -22.68 12.51
C CYS A 145 -0.90 -22.92 12.43
N HIS A 146 -1.60 -22.95 13.56
CA HIS A 146 -3.02 -23.30 13.65
C HIS A 146 -3.94 -22.25 12.97
N HIS A 147 -3.40 -21.11 12.54
CA HIS A 147 -4.14 -20.00 11.94
C HIS A 147 -3.67 -19.59 10.53
N CYS A 148 -2.78 -20.36 9.90
CA CYS A 148 -2.35 -20.13 8.53
C CYS A 148 -3.22 -20.96 7.57
N LEU A 149 -3.75 -20.33 6.51
CA LEU A 149 -4.20 -21.09 5.35
C LEU A 149 -2.97 -21.71 4.69
N ALA A 150 -2.66 -22.96 5.04
CA ALA A 150 -1.49 -23.65 4.52
C ALA A 150 -1.68 -23.96 3.03
N GLY A 151 -0.67 -23.64 2.24
CA GLY A 151 -0.60 -24.04 0.84
C GLY A 151 0.84 -24.31 0.43
N TRP A 152 1.02 -24.98 -0.70
CA TRP A 152 2.31 -25.48 -1.18
C TRP A 152 3.40 -24.40 -1.33
N TYR A 153 3.03 -23.11 -1.42
CA TYR A 153 3.98 -22.01 -1.52
C TYR A 153 4.54 -21.53 -0.18
N GLY A 154 3.90 -21.89 0.93
CA GLY A 154 4.38 -21.67 2.30
C GLY A 154 5.26 -22.80 2.80
N ASP A 155 5.46 -23.84 1.98
CA ASP A 155 6.35 -24.97 2.25
C ASP A 155 7.79 -24.66 1.84
N ALA A 156 8.74 -25.26 2.57
CA ALA A 156 10.18 -25.13 2.40
C ALA A 156 10.59 -25.21 0.91
N LYS A 157 11.30 -24.19 0.43
CA LYS A 157 11.57 -23.97 -0.99
C LYS A 157 12.37 -25.11 -1.64
N ASP A 158 13.34 -25.64 -0.92
CA ASP A 158 14.25 -26.72 -1.34
C ASP A 158 13.52 -28.04 -1.60
N ALA A 159 12.45 -28.31 -0.85
CA ALA A 159 11.69 -29.55 -0.94
C ALA A 159 10.28 -29.37 -1.54
N ARG A 160 9.93 -28.18 -2.03
CA ARG A 160 8.60 -27.82 -2.55
C ARG A 160 8.14 -28.68 -3.72
N PHE A 161 9.09 -29.08 -4.58
CA PHE A 161 8.83 -29.89 -5.77
C PHE A 161 9.18 -31.36 -5.57
N ASP A 162 9.59 -31.77 -4.37
CA ASP A 162 9.82 -33.16 -4.04
C ASP A 162 8.47 -33.89 -3.97
N ARG A 163 8.24 -34.79 -4.93
CA ARG A 163 7.00 -35.55 -5.06
C ARG A 163 6.87 -36.65 -4.01
N ASP A 164 7.98 -37.05 -3.39
CA ASP A 164 8.02 -38.08 -2.36
C ASP A 164 7.81 -37.52 -0.95
N LYS A 165 7.89 -36.20 -0.80
CA LYS A 165 7.61 -35.50 0.46
C LYS A 165 6.18 -35.74 0.93
N ARG A 166 6.05 -36.25 2.16
CA ARG A 166 4.76 -36.54 2.81
C ARG A 166 4.37 -35.56 3.91
N THR A 167 5.27 -34.65 4.26
CA THR A 167 5.13 -33.75 5.41
C THR A 167 5.32 -32.31 4.97
N PHE A 168 4.40 -31.42 5.35
CA PHE A 168 4.53 -29.99 5.12
C PHE A 168 5.52 -29.37 6.13
N THR A 169 6.42 -28.52 5.65
CA THR A 169 7.41 -27.80 6.45
C THR A 169 7.23 -26.30 6.24
N LEU A 170 6.53 -25.66 7.17
CA LEU A 170 6.25 -24.23 7.11
C LEU A 170 7.55 -23.41 7.04
N ILE A 171 7.64 -22.48 6.09
CA ILE A 171 8.71 -21.48 6.04
C ILE A 171 8.53 -20.51 7.20
N ASP A 172 9.62 -20.23 7.93
CA ASP A 172 9.60 -19.21 8.99
C ASP A 172 9.29 -17.80 8.43
N GLY A 173 8.57 -17.02 9.21
CA GLY A 173 8.19 -15.64 8.89
C GLY A 173 6.99 -15.52 7.96
N ALA A 174 6.83 -14.34 7.37
CA ALA A 174 5.69 -14.03 6.50
C ALA A 174 5.61 -14.93 5.25
N ALA A 175 6.73 -15.50 4.79
CA ALA A 175 6.76 -16.39 3.64
C ALA A 175 5.95 -17.68 3.87
N GLY A 176 5.81 -18.16 5.10
CA GLY A 176 4.98 -19.31 5.45
C GLY A 176 3.48 -19.09 5.23
N PHE A 177 3.03 -17.84 5.12
CA PHE A 177 1.63 -17.48 4.88
C PHE A 177 1.24 -17.50 3.40
N GLN A 178 2.18 -17.79 2.48
CA GLN A 178 1.88 -17.89 1.06
C GLN A 178 1.14 -19.20 0.75
N VAL A 179 -0.07 -19.09 0.19
CA VAL A 179 -0.88 -20.28 -0.10
C VAL A 179 -0.51 -20.87 -1.46
N SER A 180 -0.49 -20.03 -2.50
CA SER A 180 -0.40 -20.44 -3.90
C SER A 180 0.77 -19.77 -4.60
N SER A 181 1.09 -20.25 -5.80
CA SER A 181 2.05 -19.60 -6.67
C SER A 181 1.62 -18.16 -6.96
N PRO A 182 2.50 -17.16 -6.76
CA PRO A 182 2.18 -15.77 -7.03
C PRO A 182 2.09 -15.53 -8.53
N SER A 183 1.27 -14.55 -8.91
CA SER A 183 1.15 -14.09 -10.29
C SER A 183 2.48 -13.55 -10.80
N CYS A 184 3.01 -14.18 -11.84
CA CYS A 184 4.31 -13.84 -12.38
C CYS A 184 4.33 -12.49 -13.10
N ILE A 185 3.19 -12.10 -13.69
CA ILE A 185 3.04 -10.78 -14.32
C ILE A 185 2.93 -9.68 -13.26
N ASP A 186 2.21 -9.91 -12.16
CA ASP A 186 2.08 -8.92 -11.08
C ASP A 186 3.42 -8.68 -10.40
N LEU A 187 4.20 -9.75 -10.17
CA LEU A 187 5.55 -9.62 -9.64
C LEU A 187 6.48 -8.86 -10.59
N ALA A 188 6.36 -9.04 -11.90
CA ALA A 188 7.14 -8.28 -12.89
C ALA A 188 6.77 -6.79 -12.88
N ILE A 189 5.48 -6.47 -12.80
CA ILE A 189 4.98 -5.10 -12.71
C ILE A 189 5.42 -4.44 -11.41
N LEU A 190 5.28 -5.14 -10.27
CA LEU A 190 5.73 -4.66 -8.97
C LEU A 190 7.25 -4.43 -8.97
N SER A 191 8.04 -5.34 -9.54
CA SER A 191 9.49 -5.15 -9.71
C SER A 191 9.81 -3.87 -10.46
N ALA A 192 9.04 -3.54 -11.51
CA ALA A 192 9.21 -2.31 -12.26
C ALA A 192 8.98 -1.08 -11.38
N ALA A 193 7.89 -1.08 -10.60
CA ALA A 193 7.55 -0.01 -9.68
C ALA A 193 8.64 0.17 -8.62
N LEU A 194 9.07 -0.92 -7.99
CA LEU A 194 10.15 -0.92 -6.99
C LEU A 194 11.49 -0.44 -7.58
N SER A 195 11.81 -0.75 -8.84
CA SER A 195 13.03 -0.26 -9.50
C SER A 195 13.07 1.26 -9.70
N VAL A 196 11.90 1.90 -9.78
CA VAL A 196 11.79 3.37 -9.84
C VAL A 196 11.80 3.95 -8.43
N LEU A 197 11.02 3.33 -7.53
CA LEU A 197 10.89 3.73 -6.13
C LEU A 197 12.23 3.67 -5.37
N GLY A 198 13.03 2.64 -5.59
CA GLY A 198 14.33 2.44 -4.93
C GLY A 198 15.38 3.49 -5.27
N ARG A 199 15.09 4.43 -6.19
CA ARG A 199 15.98 5.55 -6.55
C ARG A 199 15.88 6.74 -5.59
N GLN A 200 14.92 6.73 -4.67
CA GLN A 200 14.65 7.81 -3.73
C GLN A 200 14.39 7.22 -2.34
N SER A 201 14.92 7.89 -1.33
CA SER A 201 14.67 7.56 0.08
C SER A 201 13.27 7.99 0.52
N MET A 202 12.76 7.37 1.59
CA MET A 202 11.51 7.80 2.21
C MET A 202 11.56 9.23 2.74
N SER A 203 12.71 9.64 3.29
CA SER A 203 12.90 11.00 3.80
C SER A 203 12.78 12.06 2.69
N GLU A 204 13.29 11.79 1.49
CA GLU A 204 13.17 12.71 0.35
C GLU A 204 11.72 12.81 -0.13
N ILE A 205 11.02 11.68 -0.22
CA ILE A 205 9.60 11.62 -0.60
C ILE A 205 8.75 12.38 0.43
N GLN A 206 8.95 12.13 1.72
CA GLN A 206 8.21 12.77 2.80
C GLN A 206 8.45 14.28 2.83
N SER A 207 9.70 14.73 2.68
CA SER A 207 10.04 16.16 2.63
C SER A 207 9.28 16.88 1.51
N LYS A 208 9.22 16.26 0.32
CA LYS A 208 8.46 16.80 -0.81
C LYS A 208 6.95 16.76 -0.57
N SER A 209 6.42 15.67 -0.01
CA SER A 209 5.01 15.54 0.33
C SER A 209 4.57 16.63 1.32
N LEU A 210 5.34 16.85 2.39
CA LEU A 210 5.05 17.89 3.38
C LEU A 210 4.99 19.28 2.74
N ALA A 211 5.94 19.61 1.86
CA ALA A 211 5.97 20.89 1.16
C ALA A 211 4.76 21.07 0.22
N LEU A 212 4.44 20.06 -0.60
CA LEU A 212 3.33 20.12 -1.55
C LEU A 212 1.98 20.18 -0.83
N THR A 213 1.74 19.29 0.13
CA THR A 213 0.49 19.23 0.89
C THR A 213 0.32 20.46 1.78
N GLY A 214 1.40 21.00 2.33
CA GLY A 214 1.39 22.28 3.05
C GLY A 214 1.09 23.48 2.15
N TYR A 215 1.61 23.48 0.91
CA TYR A 215 1.32 24.55 -0.06
C TYR A 215 -0.14 24.51 -0.54
N VAL A 216 -0.68 23.32 -0.82
CA VAL A 216 -2.12 23.14 -1.11
C VAL A 216 -2.97 23.64 0.04
N GLU A 217 -2.60 23.28 1.27
CA GLU A 217 -3.28 23.75 2.48
C GLU A 217 -3.28 25.28 2.59
N TYR A 218 -2.13 25.91 2.33
CA TYR A 218 -1.99 27.37 2.32
C TYR A 218 -2.93 28.02 1.30
N LEU A 219 -2.95 27.53 0.05
CA LEU A 219 -3.83 28.06 -0.99
C LEU A 219 -5.31 27.86 -0.66
N LEU A 220 -5.70 26.70 -0.15
CA LEU A 220 -7.08 26.41 0.25
C LEU A 220 -7.53 27.31 1.42
N SER A 221 -6.63 27.63 2.35
CA SER A 221 -6.91 28.59 3.42
C SER A 221 -7.16 30.00 2.88
N GLN A 222 -6.38 30.46 1.89
CA GLN A 222 -6.64 31.76 1.23
C GLN A 222 -8.01 31.79 0.53
N ILE A 223 -8.36 30.72 -0.18
CA ILE A 223 -9.67 30.57 -0.83
C ILE A 223 -10.80 30.60 0.21
N GLN A 224 -10.62 29.90 1.34
CA GLN A 224 -11.60 29.90 2.42
C GLN A 224 -11.82 31.30 3.00
N ASP A 225 -10.75 32.08 3.19
CA ASP A 225 -10.84 33.45 3.71
C ASP A 225 -11.58 34.37 2.70
N GLU A 226 -11.20 34.34 1.42
CA GLU A 226 -11.83 35.12 0.35
C GLU A 226 -13.33 34.80 0.20
N MET A 227 -13.69 33.52 0.23
CA MET A 227 -15.09 33.10 0.13
C MET A 227 -15.87 33.36 1.42
N GLY A 228 -15.23 33.23 2.59
CA GLY A 228 -15.83 33.49 3.90
C GLY A 228 -16.26 34.94 4.05
N GLU A 229 -15.48 35.90 3.53
CA GLU A 229 -15.86 37.32 3.46
C GLU A 229 -17.09 37.55 2.58
N ALA A 230 -17.23 36.81 1.49
CA ALA A 230 -18.36 36.95 0.56
C ALA A 230 -19.67 36.34 1.08
N VAL A 231 -19.60 35.22 1.81
CA VAL A 231 -20.77 34.41 2.22
C VAL A 231 -21.13 34.57 3.70
N GLY A 232 -20.22 35.09 4.53
CA GLY A 232 -20.44 35.29 5.97
C GLY A 232 -20.38 34.01 6.81
N ALA A 233 -19.93 32.89 6.24
CA ALA A 233 -19.70 31.61 6.91
C ALA A 233 -18.55 30.85 6.21
N PRO A 234 -17.81 29.97 6.92
CA PRO A 234 -16.73 29.20 6.32
C PRO A 234 -17.32 28.18 5.31
N PRO A 235 -16.99 28.29 4.01
CA PRO A 235 -17.54 27.41 2.98
C PRO A 235 -16.84 26.06 2.90
N LEU A 236 -15.68 25.94 3.55
CA LEU A 236 -14.82 24.77 3.57
C LEU A 236 -14.47 24.40 5.00
N ILE A 237 -14.55 23.11 5.32
CA ILE A 237 -14.11 22.52 6.58
C ILE A 237 -12.98 21.54 6.25
N PHE A 238 -11.84 21.72 6.90
CA PHE A 238 -10.70 20.82 6.76
C PHE A 238 -10.90 19.63 7.71
N ILE A 239 -11.08 18.44 7.13
CA ILE A 239 -11.21 17.20 7.89
C ILE A 239 -9.84 16.63 8.21
N THR A 240 -8.91 16.69 7.24
CA THR A 240 -7.52 16.31 7.49
C THR A 240 -6.93 17.21 8.58
N PRO A 241 -6.27 16.65 9.60
CA PRO A 241 -5.61 17.44 10.64
C PRO A 241 -4.58 18.42 10.07
N ARG A 242 -4.58 19.64 10.61
CA ARG A 242 -3.63 20.71 10.26
C ARG A 242 -2.21 20.46 10.79
N ASP A 243 -2.08 19.72 11.89
CA ASP A 243 -0.77 19.30 12.39
C ASP A 243 -0.14 18.35 11.38
N VAL A 244 0.96 18.79 10.76
CA VAL A 244 1.67 18.05 9.70
C VAL A 244 2.18 16.69 10.16
N ARG A 245 2.28 16.45 11.46
CA ARG A 245 2.67 15.15 12.04
C ARG A 245 1.51 14.16 12.14
N GLN A 246 0.28 14.62 11.91
CA GLN A 246 -0.96 13.84 12.03
C GLN A 246 -1.66 13.65 10.68
N ARG A 247 -0.96 13.86 9.56
CA ARG A 247 -1.49 13.65 8.21
C ARG A 247 -0.44 13.10 7.25
N GLY A 248 -0.91 12.46 6.18
CA GLY A 248 -0.10 12.12 5.01
C GLY A 248 -0.17 13.20 3.92
N ALA A 249 -0.08 12.76 2.68
CA ALA A 249 -0.12 13.60 1.47
C ALA A 249 -1.54 14.08 1.12
N GLN A 250 -2.58 13.38 1.57
CA GLN A 250 -3.97 13.65 1.23
C GLN A 250 -4.59 14.77 2.07
N HIS A 251 -5.38 15.63 1.41
CA HIS A 251 -6.32 16.54 2.05
C HIS A 251 -7.75 16.12 1.78
N SER A 252 -8.53 15.97 2.84
CA SER A 252 -9.97 15.77 2.80
C SER A 252 -10.67 17.05 3.24
N LEU A 253 -11.51 17.56 2.35
CA LEU A 253 -12.29 18.80 2.55
C LEU A 253 -13.77 18.48 2.54
N GLN A 254 -14.51 19.21 3.35
CA GLN A 254 -15.97 19.18 3.45
C GLN A 254 -16.52 20.53 3.03
N PHE A 255 -17.46 20.51 2.10
CA PHE A 255 -18.16 21.69 1.62
C PHE A 255 -19.43 21.94 2.45
N SER A 256 -19.84 23.20 2.58
CA SER A 256 -21.02 23.61 3.32
C SER A 256 -22.35 23.06 2.79
N ASP A 257 -22.40 22.78 1.48
CA ASP A 257 -23.57 22.36 0.75
C ASP A 257 -23.19 21.56 -0.51
N GLY A 258 -24.13 20.74 -0.99
CA GLY A 258 -23.91 19.87 -2.15
C GLY A 258 -23.87 20.61 -3.49
N GLU A 259 -24.52 21.77 -3.63
CA GLU A 259 -24.53 22.54 -4.88
C GLU A 259 -23.14 23.12 -5.19
N THR A 260 -22.50 23.69 -4.17
CA THR A 260 -21.11 24.20 -4.25
C THR A 260 -20.15 23.08 -4.58
N LEU A 261 -20.27 21.93 -3.91
CA LEU A 261 -19.46 20.76 -4.23
C LEU A 261 -19.64 20.34 -5.69
N ASP A 262 -20.87 20.17 -6.17
CA ASP A 262 -21.15 19.72 -7.53
C ASP A 262 -20.56 20.69 -8.56
N ALA A 263 -20.66 22.00 -8.31
CA ALA A 263 -20.05 23.02 -9.16
C ALA A 263 -18.51 22.94 -9.16
N VAL A 264 -17.90 22.73 -7.99
CA VAL A 264 -16.43 22.55 -7.88
C VAL A 264 -15.99 21.28 -8.59
N MET A 265 -16.64 20.15 -8.33
CA MET A 265 -16.37 18.86 -8.98
C MET A 265 -16.45 18.97 -10.51
N GLN A 266 -17.53 19.56 -11.02
CA GLN A 266 -17.70 19.81 -12.44
C GLN A 266 -16.57 20.68 -13.02
N LYS A 267 -16.14 21.70 -12.28
CA LYS A 267 -15.04 22.57 -12.72
C LYS A 267 -13.70 21.84 -12.70
N LEU A 268 -13.42 21.05 -11.67
CA LEU A 268 -12.21 20.21 -11.60
C LEU A 268 -12.16 19.23 -12.79
N ASP A 269 -13.28 18.59 -13.13
CA ASP A 269 -13.39 17.68 -14.28
C ASP A 269 -13.11 18.39 -15.61
N GLN A 270 -13.67 19.59 -15.80
CA GLN A 270 -13.44 20.41 -17.00
C GLN A 270 -11.97 20.80 -17.18
N GLU A 271 -11.26 21.01 -16.08
CA GLU A 271 -9.83 21.31 -16.07
C GLU A 271 -8.94 20.04 -16.06
N GLY A 272 -9.55 18.84 -16.08
CA GLY A 272 -8.83 17.57 -16.09
C GLY A 272 -8.12 17.24 -14.76
N ILE A 273 -8.58 17.81 -13.65
CA ILE A 273 -8.05 17.53 -12.32
C ILE A 273 -8.72 16.26 -11.79
N VAL A 274 -7.92 15.26 -11.44
CA VAL A 274 -8.40 13.98 -10.91
C VAL A 274 -8.46 14.03 -9.39
N TYR A 275 -9.61 13.66 -8.84
CA TYR A 275 -9.89 13.60 -7.42
C TYR A 275 -10.86 12.44 -7.14
N ASP A 276 -11.09 12.15 -5.87
CA ASP A 276 -12.15 11.27 -5.40
C ASP A 276 -13.20 12.12 -4.66
N GLY A 277 -14.49 11.85 -4.86
CA GLY A 277 -15.59 12.66 -4.37
C GLY A 277 -16.79 11.81 -4.02
N ASN A 278 -17.18 11.78 -2.75
CA ASN A 278 -18.28 10.94 -2.27
C ASN A 278 -19.48 11.77 -1.85
N LYS A 279 -20.56 11.75 -2.64
CA LYS A 279 -21.85 12.29 -2.20
C LYS A 279 -22.30 11.55 -0.93
N PRO A 280 -22.89 12.22 0.06
CA PRO A 280 -23.33 11.56 1.27
C PRO A 280 -24.60 10.76 0.96
N ASP A 281 -24.82 9.68 1.70
CA ASP A 281 -26.05 8.89 1.64
C ASP A 281 -27.28 9.69 2.12
#